data_AF-A0A9D7A067-F1
#
_entry.id   AF-A0A9D7A067-F1
#
_cell.length_a   1.000
_cell.length_b   1.000
_cell.length_c   1.000
_cell.angle_alpha   90.00
_cell.angle_beta   90.00
_cell.angle_gamma   90.00
#
_symmetry.space_group_name_H-M   'P 1'
#
loop_
_entity.id
_entity.type
_entity.pdbx_description
1 polymer ?
#
loop_
_entity_poly.entity_id
_entity_poly.type
_entity_poly.pdbx_seq_one_letter_code
_entity_poly.pdbx_strand_id
1 'polypeptide(L)'
;MNTFSGNRKNDCLNEKMRRARVGNIEYRVAECSRTQPTNGQTLTALCSVILPASQVMQSLGEEIDLPKLFINLKTLEIEARKDSLPLSNNEILLNRLLSEETEDSGLSSVLNEVSGRKDITAKHRNGLKEFRERVLQYTYPVQILENHNYETVADIFKRVNSQGRILVTAELELATIVPHWKGFSKHLRTFIKEMRGEGLNADLPFYLKCLAFIATNYPPIDYFSKRIVKEEFTRSQLEGYWKLTKRSIRKLHVLLRNHNIDRTELITTRNALVPIVYAIAKDRKKKIDDALLVKWLIYSMVGNHYTQQTEGVLKRDSYLLTNSLTKIEEGFVKMFRRMLKKDLSSPVFDRSDFEGVPSKNPAM
;
A
#
# COMPACT_ATOMS: atom_id res chain seq x y z
N MET A 1 -32.32 42.01 26.35
CA MET A 1 -32.05 41.15 27.54
C MET A 1 -32.31 39.72 27.12
N ASN A 2 -31.25 38.95 26.86
CA ASN A 2 -30.66 37.96 27.79
C ASN A 2 -31.53 36.68 27.88
N THR A 3 -31.06 35.43 27.83
CA THR A 3 -29.77 34.75 27.57
C THR A 3 -30.03 33.24 27.80
N PHE A 4 -29.44 32.38 26.96
CA PHE A 4 -28.82 31.07 27.23
C PHE A 4 -29.48 29.89 28.01
N SER A 5 -29.36 28.72 27.33
CA SER A 5 -28.83 27.40 27.78
C SER A 5 -29.79 26.28 28.19
N GLY A 6 -29.47 25.05 27.74
CA GLY A 6 -30.03 23.81 28.30
C GLY A 6 -30.02 22.56 27.39
N ASN A 7 -28.85 21.93 27.25
CA ASN A 7 -28.56 20.58 26.73
C ASN A 7 -29.69 19.53 26.76
N ARG A 8 -29.92 18.84 25.61
CA ARG A 8 -30.30 17.41 25.54
C ARG A 8 -29.76 16.76 24.26
N LYS A 9 -28.54 16.23 24.33
CA LYS A 9 -28.04 15.18 23.42
C LYS A 9 -27.09 14.29 24.23
N ASN A 10 -27.66 13.36 25.00
CA ASN A 10 -26.93 12.38 25.81
C ASN A 10 -27.56 10.98 25.72
N ASP A 11 -28.12 10.60 24.57
CA ASP A 11 -28.76 9.28 24.37
C ASP A 11 -28.16 8.48 23.20
N CYS A 12 -26.83 8.31 23.20
CA CYS A 12 -26.15 7.26 22.42
C CYS A 12 -25.05 6.56 23.23
N LEU A 13 -25.23 6.47 24.55
CA LEU A 13 -24.40 5.71 25.48
C LEU A 13 -25.20 4.47 25.92
N ASN A 14 -25.17 3.42 25.10
CA ASN A 14 -25.48 2.04 25.52
C ASN A 14 -25.05 1.08 24.39
N GLU A 15 -23.74 0.97 24.15
CA GLU A 15 -23.16 -0.09 23.33
C GLU A 15 -23.00 -1.37 24.19
N LYS A 16 -23.50 -2.50 23.66
CA LYS A 16 -23.43 -3.80 24.33
C LYS A 16 -22.00 -4.36 24.25
N MET A 17 -21.21 -4.23 25.31
CA MET A 17 -19.97 -4.98 25.45
C MET A 17 -20.26 -6.48 25.40
N ARG A 18 -19.72 -7.21 24.41
CA ARG A 18 -19.66 -8.67 24.46
C ARG A 18 -18.38 -9.09 25.17
N ARG A 19 -18.53 -9.83 26.28
CA ARG A 19 -17.43 -10.51 26.96
C ARG A 19 -17.12 -11.79 26.19
N ALA A 20 -15.95 -11.87 25.57
CA ALA A 20 -15.38 -13.13 25.12
C ALA A 20 -14.39 -13.61 26.19
N ARG A 21 -14.58 -14.84 26.67
CA ARG A 21 -13.74 -15.45 27.71
C ARG A 21 -12.84 -16.48 27.04
N VAL A 22 -11.54 -16.28 27.12
CA VAL A 22 -10.52 -17.26 26.70
C VAL A 22 -9.64 -17.54 27.91
N GLY A 23 -9.91 -18.65 28.59
CA GLY A 23 -9.27 -18.97 29.87
C GLY A 23 -9.55 -17.92 30.97
N ASN A 24 -8.55 -17.67 31.82
CA ASN A 24 -8.64 -16.74 32.98
C ASN A 24 -8.41 -15.26 32.63
N ILE A 25 -8.36 -14.91 31.34
CA ILE A 25 -8.08 -13.53 30.90
C ILE A 25 -9.37 -12.94 30.32
N GLU A 26 -9.81 -11.82 30.90
CA GLU A 26 -10.91 -11.02 30.34
C GLU A 26 -10.41 -10.19 29.17
N TYR A 27 -10.90 -10.50 27.95
CA TYR A 27 -10.67 -9.65 26.79
C TYR A 27 -11.77 -8.59 26.72
N ARG A 28 -11.39 -7.32 26.86
CA ARG A 28 -12.25 -6.20 26.48
C ARG A 28 -11.98 -5.86 25.02
N VAL A 29 -12.68 -6.55 24.13
CA VAL A 29 -12.74 -6.13 22.72
C VAL A 29 -13.65 -4.92 22.68
N ALA A 30 -13.08 -3.74 22.47
CA ALA A 30 -13.87 -2.60 22.03
C ALA A 30 -14.43 -2.97 20.65
N GLU A 31 -15.76 -3.03 20.51
CA GLU A 31 -16.37 -2.95 19.18
C GLU A 31 -15.96 -1.60 18.61
N CYS A 32 -14.87 -1.59 17.84
CA CYS A 32 -14.49 -0.43 17.06
C CYS A 32 -15.59 -0.30 16.01
N SER A 33 -16.54 0.60 16.31
CA SER A 33 -17.58 0.99 15.39
C SER A 33 -16.96 1.25 14.02
N ARG A 34 -17.59 0.61 13.03
CA ARG A 34 -17.21 0.61 11.61
C ARG A 34 -16.57 1.94 11.23
N THR A 35 -15.41 1.86 10.59
CA THR A 35 -14.59 2.95 10.02
C THR A 35 -13.49 3.50 10.94
N GLN A 36 -12.32 2.86 10.92
CA GLN A 36 -11.02 3.57 10.90
C GLN A 36 -9.85 2.58 10.69
N PRO A 37 -8.97 2.80 9.69
CA PRO A 37 -7.75 2.00 9.55
C PRO A 37 -6.65 2.65 10.41
N THR A 38 -6.52 2.22 11.66
CA THR A 38 -5.30 2.47 12.43
C THR A 38 -4.21 1.49 11.97
N ASN A 39 -3.06 2.02 11.53
CA ASN A 39 -1.80 1.27 11.29
C ASN A 39 -1.96 -0.16 10.72
N GLY A 40 -2.57 -0.27 9.54
CA GLY A 40 -3.00 -1.53 8.93
C GLY A 40 -1.92 -2.47 8.40
N GLN A 41 -0.64 -2.32 8.80
CA GLN A 41 0.40 -3.29 8.43
C GLN A 41 0.91 -4.03 9.66
N THR A 42 1.28 -3.32 10.74
CA THR A 42 1.81 -3.97 11.95
C THR A 42 0.70 -4.58 12.79
N LEU A 43 -0.41 -3.86 13.01
CA LEU A 43 -1.55 -4.40 13.77
C LEU A 43 -2.25 -5.50 12.98
N THR A 44 -2.36 -5.34 11.67
CA THR A 44 -2.98 -6.32 10.77
C THR A 44 -2.13 -7.57 10.63
N ALA A 45 -0.80 -7.45 10.52
CA ALA A 45 0.10 -8.59 10.59
C ALA A 45 -0.01 -9.28 11.96
N LEU A 46 -0.02 -8.55 13.06
CA LEU A 46 -0.21 -9.11 14.40
C LEU A 46 -1.56 -9.83 14.53
N CYS A 47 -2.66 -9.22 14.06
CA CYS A 47 -3.98 -9.83 14.03
C CYS A 47 -4.00 -11.11 13.18
N SER A 48 -3.31 -11.15 12.03
CA SER A 48 -3.23 -12.36 11.21
C SER A 48 -2.44 -13.50 11.86
N VAL A 49 -1.58 -13.16 12.82
CA VAL A 49 -0.75 -14.10 13.57
C VAL A 49 -1.46 -14.59 14.83
N ILE A 50 -2.31 -13.77 15.44
CA ILE A 50 -2.97 -14.10 16.72
C ILE A 50 -4.38 -14.66 16.49
N LEU A 51 -5.10 -14.20 15.45
CA LEU A 51 -6.49 -14.60 15.20
C LEU A 51 -6.58 -15.74 14.17
N PRO A 52 -7.56 -16.64 14.30
CA PRO A 52 -7.91 -17.60 13.26
C PRO A 52 -8.27 -16.89 11.95
N ALA A 53 -7.89 -17.46 10.80
CA ALA A 53 -8.09 -16.84 9.48
C ALA A 53 -9.56 -16.43 9.20
N SER A 54 -10.53 -17.21 9.71
CA SER A 54 -11.96 -16.91 9.65
C SER A 54 -12.35 -15.63 10.40
N GLN A 55 -11.69 -15.36 11.53
CA GLN A 55 -11.92 -14.18 12.37
C GLN A 55 -11.16 -12.96 11.86
N VAL A 56 -9.97 -13.16 11.29
CA VAL A 56 -9.16 -12.11 10.65
C VAL A 56 -9.99 -11.37 9.58
N MET A 57 -10.72 -12.12 8.74
CA MET A 57 -11.60 -11.53 7.71
C MET A 57 -12.76 -10.73 8.30
N GLN A 58 -13.36 -11.22 9.38
CA GLN A 58 -14.50 -10.57 10.04
C GLN A 58 -14.08 -9.30 10.77
N SER A 59 -12.90 -9.29 11.40
CA SER A 59 -12.37 -8.17 12.16
C SER A 59 -11.73 -7.09 11.29
N LEU A 60 -11.09 -7.44 10.17
CA LEU A 60 -10.38 -6.47 9.32
C LEU A 60 -11.23 -5.93 8.15
N GLY A 61 -12.30 -6.62 7.76
CA GLY A 61 -13.24 -6.15 6.73
C GLY A 61 -12.68 -6.04 5.30
N GLU A 62 -11.41 -6.41 5.08
CA GLU A 62 -10.74 -6.47 3.78
C GLU A 62 -9.90 -7.75 3.65
N GLU A 63 -9.79 -8.28 2.43
CA GLU A 63 -8.90 -9.37 2.08
C GLU A 63 -7.47 -8.81 1.90
N ILE A 64 -6.64 -8.96 2.93
CA ILE A 64 -5.25 -8.51 2.90
C ILE A 64 -4.38 -9.73 2.62
N ASP A 65 -3.62 -9.70 1.53
CA ASP A 65 -2.61 -10.70 1.15
C ASP A 65 -1.41 -10.60 2.11
N LEU A 66 -1.64 -11.02 3.36
CA LEU A 66 -0.64 -11.06 4.42
C LEU A 66 0.22 -12.32 4.27
N PRO A 67 1.54 -12.21 4.48
CA PRO A 67 2.38 -13.40 4.56
C PRO A 67 1.91 -14.27 5.72
N LYS A 68 1.73 -15.56 5.45
CA LYS A 68 1.50 -16.58 6.48
C LYS A 68 2.81 -16.78 7.23
N LEU A 69 2.72 -16.81 8.56
CA LEU A 69 3.88 -17.13 9.40
C LEU A 69 3.86 -18.61 9.72
N PHE A 70 4.96 -19.29 9.42
CA PHE A 70 5.20 -20.67 9.76
C PHE A 70 6.24 -20.74 10.88
N ILE A 71 6.03 -21.63 11.84
CA ILE A 71 7.00 -21.93 12.90
C ILE A 71 7.51 -23.36 12.73
N ASN A 72 8.83 -23.52 12.80
CA ASN A 72 9.46 -24.83 12.81
C ASN A 72 9.39 -25.45 14.21
N LEU A 73 8.83 -26.65 14.32
CA LEU A 73 8.61 -27.36 15.59
C LEU A 73 9.91 -27.79 16.29
N LYS A 74 11.05 -27.82 15.57
CA LYS A 74 12.36 -28.22 16.13
C LYS A 74 13.24 -27.02 16.46
N THR A 75 13.33 -26.05 15.56
CA THR A 75 14.21 -24.88 15.73
C THR A 75 13.49 -23.69 16.38
N LEU A 76 12.16 -23.66 16.37
CA LEU A 76 11.31 -22.52 16.77
C LEU A 76 11.55 -21.26 15.91
N GLU A 77 12.23 -21.40 14.77
CA GLU A 77 12.40 -20.32 13.80
C GLU A 77 11.07 -20.02 13.10
N ILE A 78 10.85 -18.74 12.82
CA ILE A 78 9.63 -18.24 12.20
C ILE A 78 9.97 -17.71 10.81
N GLU A 79 9.24 -18.19 9.81
CA GLU A 79 9.38 -17.74 8.43
C GLU A 79 8.07 -17.14 7.91
N ALA A 80 8.18 -16.03 7.18
CA ALA A 80 7.07 -15.35 6.55
C ALA A 80 7.00 -15.71 5.06
N ARG A 81 5.89 -16.31 4.61
CA ARG A 81 5.72 -16.76 3.22
C ARG A 81 4.34 -16.43 2.67
N LYS A 82 4.27 -16.14 1.37
CA LYS A 82 3.00 -15.94 0.66
C LYS A 82 2.31 -17.25 0.28
N ASP A 83 3.10 -18.33 0.16
CA ASP A 83 2.59 -19.64 -0.22
C ASP A 83 1.74 -20.27 0.89
N SER A 84 0.79 -21.11 0.48
CA SER A 84 -0.21 -21.69 1.37
C SER A 84 0.20 -22.98 2.04
N LEU A 85 1.31 -23.58 1.63
CA LEU A 85 1.71 -24.92 2.02
C LEU A 85 2.96 -24.90 2.91
N PRO A 86 3.02 -25.76 3.94
CA PRO A 86 4.24 -25.98 4.70
C PRO A 86 5.31 -26.62 3.78
N LEU A 87 6.57 -26.20 3.93
CA LEU A 87 7.70 -26.75 3.17
C LEU A 87 8.19 -28.07 3.77
N SER A 88 7.83 -28.33 5.03
CA SER A 88 8.16 -29.59 5.68
C SER A 88 7.09 -29.99 6.68
N ASN A 89 7.07 -31.27 7.03
CA ASN A 89 6.24 -31.79 8.11
C ASN A 89 6.58 -31.17 9.47
N ASN A 90 7.71 -30.47 9.62
CA ASN A 90 8.09 -29.81 10.87
C ASN A 90 7.57 -28.38 10.96
N GLU A 91 6.84 -27.89 9.98
CA GLU A 91 6.30 -26.54 9.99
C GLU A 91 4.81 -26.55 10.22
N ILE A 92 4.35 -25.67 11.09
CA ILE A 92 2.94 -25.39 11.30
C ILE A 92 2.70 -23.90 11.16
N LEU A 93 1.45 -23.53 10.85
CA LEU A 93 1.06 -22.14 10.90
C LEU A 93 1.16 -21.62 12.34
N LEU A 94 1.84 -20.49 12.51
CA LEU A 94 2.03 -19.87 13.82
C LEU A 94 0.70 -19.48 14.46
N ASN A 95 -0.28 -19.04 13.67
CA ASN A 95 -1.61 -18.70 14.18
C ASN A 95 -2.32 -19.90 14.80
N ARG A 96 -2.11 -21.12 14.27
CA ARG A 96 -2.67 -22.35 14.81
C ARG A 96 -2.15 -22.62 16.22
N LEU A 97 -0.88 -22.31 16.49
CA LEU A 97 -0.27 -22.45 17.82
C LEU A 97 -0.75 -21.39 18.81
N LEU A 98 -0.92 -20.14 18.35
CA LEU A 98 -1.24 -18.99 19.20
C LEU A 98 -2.75 -18.80 19.46
N SER A 99 -3.60 -19.37 18.60
CA SER A 99 -5.05 -19.29 18.72
C SER A 99 -5.59 -19.98 19.98
N GLU A 100 -6.87 -19.76 20.25
CA GLU A 100 -7.62 -20.48 21.28
C GLU A 100 -7.64 -21.99 21.01
N GLU A 101 -7.85 -22.76 22.08
CA GLU A 101 -7.99 -24.20 22.00
C GLU A 101 -9.30 -24.55 21.29
N THR A 102 -9.17 -25.22 20.14
CA THR A 102 -10.26 -25.83 19.38
C THR A 102 -9.81 -27.23 18.95
N GLU A 103 -10.64 -27.95 18.19
CA GLU A 103 -10.23 -29.24 17.61
C GLU A 103 -9.00 -29.06 16.68
N ASP A 104 -8.99 -27.97 15.90
CA ASP A 104 -7.99 -27.73 14.86
C ASP A 104 -6.93 -26.69 15.24
N SER A 105 -7.06 -26.00 16.38
CA SER A 105 -6.14 -24.93 16.82
C SER A 105 -5.85 -24.98 18.31
N GLY A 106 -4.80 -24.27 18.71
CA GLY A 106 -4.34 -24.23 20.09
C GLY A 106 -3.17 -25.16 20.36
N LEU A 107 -2.55 -24.95 21.51
CA LEU A 107 -1.36 -25.68 21.93
C LEU A 107 -1.66 -27.15 22.12
N SER A 108 -2.84 -27.49 22.65
CA SER A 108 -3.21 -28.89 22.93
C SER A 108 -3.44 -29.67 21.63
N SER A 109 -4.13 -29.06 20.66
CA SER A 109 -4.32 -29.65 19.32
C SER A 109 -2.97 -29.93 18.64
N VAL A 110 -2.08 -28.94 18.63
CA VAL A 110 -0.72 -29.09 18.06
C VAL A 110 0.07 -30.15 18.79
N LEU A 111 0.06 -30.17 20.13
CA LEU A 111 0.79 -31.13 20.93
C LEU A 111 0.27 -32.56 20.73
N ASN A 112 -1.04 -32.75 20.59
CA ASN A 112 -1.64 -34.05 20.33
C ASN A 112 -1.22 -34.61 18.96
N GLU A 113 -1.23 -33.78 17.92
CA GLU A 113 -0.80 -34.16 16.57
C GLU A 113 0.68 -34.61 16.55
N VAL A 114 1.56 -33.90 17.26
CA VAL A 114 2.99 -34.21 17.27
C VAL A 114 3.39 -35.26 18.31
N SER A 115 2.49 -35.67 19.20
CA SER A 115 2.80 -36.65 20.26
C SER A 115 3.11 -38.04 19.72
N GLY A 116 2.54 -38.42 18.57
CA GLY A 116 2.83 -39.70 17.89
C GLY A 116 4.14 -39.72 17.10
N ARG A 117 4.86 -38.60 17.02
CA ARG A 117 6.02 -38.45 16.14
C ARG A 117 7.33 -38.71 16.86
N LYS A 118 8.09 -39.71 16.38
CA LYS A 118 9.42 -40.07 16.95
C LYS A 118 10.47 -38.97 16.78
N ASP A 119 10.32 -38.10 15.78
CA ASP A 119 11.27 -37.04 15.47
C ASP A 119 11.04 -35.74 16.29
N ILE A 120 9.93 -35.67 17.04
CA ILE A 120 9.61 -34.57 17.95
C ILE A 120 9.80 -35.02 19.40
N THR A 121 10.86 -34.54 20.03
CA THR A 121 11.22 -34.91 21.41
C THR A 121 10.39 -34.14 22.45
N ALA A 122 10.46 -34.58 23.70
CA ALA A 122 9.85 -33.85 24.81
C ALA A 122 10.42 -32.43 24.96
N LYS A 123 11.70 -32.24 24.63
CA LYS A 123 12.37 -30.93 24.61
C LYS A 123 11.70 -29.97 23.62
N HIS A 124 11.41 -30.44 22.41
CA HIS A 124 10.71 -29.63 21.39
C HIS A 124 9.30 -29.24 21.84
N ARG A 125 8.55 -30.20 22.41
CA ARG A 125 7.21 -29.93 22.95
C ARG A 125 7.23 -28.88 24.06
N ASN A 126 8.17 -28.98 25.00
CA ASN A 126 8.32 -27.97 26.06
C ASN A 126 8.73 -26.60 25.50
N GLY A 127 9.63 -26.57 24.52
CA GLY A 127 10.02 -25.33 23.84
C GLY A 127 8.84 -24.61 23.17
N LEU A 128 7.88 -25.34 22.60
CA LEU A 128 6.65 -24.76 22.05
C LEU A 128 5.75 -24.15 23.12
N LYS A 129 5.65 -24.79 24.30
CA LYS A 129 4.89 -24.25 25.44
C LYS A 129 5.48 -22.93 25.92
N GLU A 130 6.79 -22.92 26.18
CA GLU A 130 7.51 -21.73 26.63
C GLU A 130 7.47 -20.61 25.58
N PHE A 131 7.61 -20.96 24.30
CA PHE A 131 7.49 -20.01 23.20
C PHE A 131 6.12 -19.32 23.21
N ARG A 132 5.03 -20.11 23.27
CA ARG A 132 3.67 -19.58 23.30
C ARG A 132 3.46 -18.69 24.52
N GLU A 133 3.89 -19.12 25.70
CA GLU A 133 3.79 -18.32 26.92
C GLU A 133 4.53 -16.99 26.81
N ARG A 134 5.78 -16.98 26.32
CA ARG A 134 6.54 -15.74 26.10
C ARG A 134 5.83 -14.78 25.16
N VAL A 135 5.26 -15.28 24.07
CA VAL A 135 4.52 -14.45 23.11
C VAL A 135 3.26 -13.87 23.74
N LEU A 136 2.49 -14.68 24.48
CA LEU A 136 1.24 -14.23 25.10
C LEU A 136 1.45 -13.31 26.31
N GLN A 137 2.57 -13.44 27.02
CA GLN A 137 2.93 -12.59 28.15
C GLN A 137 3.68 -11.32 27.75
N TYR A 138 4.04 -11.16 26.48
CA TYR A 138 4.73 -9.97 26.02
C TYR A 138 3.81 -8.75 26.10
N THR A 139 4.18 -7.78 26.96
CA THR A 139 3.41 -6.57 27.16
C THR A 139 3.83 -5.49 26.16
N TYR A 140 2.84 -4.92 25.47
CA TYR A 140 3.05 -3.77 24.60
C TYR A 140 2.69 -2.49 25.34
N PRO A 141 3.54 -1.45 25.32
CA PRO A 141 3.12 -0.12 25.74
C PRO A 141 2.10 0.40 24.72
N VAL A 142 0.82 0.37 25.09
CA VAL A 142 -0.27 0.92 24.26
C VAL A 142 -0.60 2.30 24.78
N GLN A 143 -0.46 3.31 23.91
CA GLN A 143 -0.98 4.65 24.16
C GLN A 143 -2.23 4.84 23.32
N ILE A 144 -3.37 4.98 23.99
CA ILE A 144 -4.66 5.29 23.36
C ILE A 144 -4.84 6.80 23.40
N LEU A 145 -4.98 7.40 22.22
CA LEU A 145 -5.21 8.83 22.06
C LEU A 145 -6.71 9.07 21.89
N GLU A 146 -7.35 9.59 22.93
CA GLU A 146 -8.78 9.88 22.93
C GLU A 146 -9.03 11.39 22.75
N ASN A 147 -10.17 11.75 22.13
CA ASN A 147 -10.64 13.13 22.00
C ASN A 147 -9.72 14.09 21.21
N HIS A 148 -8.79 13.58 20.40
CA HIS A 148 -7.97 14.41 19.52
C HIS A 148 -8.64 14.64 18.17
N ASN A 149 -8.48 15.85 17.62
CA ASN A 149 -8.88 16.12 16.25
C ASN A 149 -7.99 15.32 15.27
N TYR A 150 -8.53 15.03 14.09
CA TYR A 150 -7.85 14.18 13.13
C TYR A 150 -6.49 14.73 12.69
N GLU A 151 -6.36 16.05 12.58
CA GLU A 151 -5.11 16.72 12.24
C GLU A 151 -4.00 16.41 13.25
N THR A 152 -4.31 16.48 14.56
CA THR A 152 -3.39 16.12 15.64
C THR A 152 -2.99 14.64 15.56
N VAL A 153 -3.95 13.76 15.27
CA VAL A 153 -3.68 12.32 15.10
C VAL A 153 -2.75 12.08 13.91
N ALA A 154 -2.98 12.76 12.78
CA ALA A 154 -2.12 12.67 11.61
C ALA A 154 -0.70 13.18 11.90
N ASP A 155 -0.56 14.26 12.66
CA ASP A 155 0.75 14.80 13.04
C ASP A 155 1.53 13.91 14.02
N ILE A 156 0.86 13.34 15.01
CA ILE A 156 1.47 12.33 15.89
C ILE A 156 1.94 11.13 15.05
N PHE A 157 1.10 10.69 14.13
CA PHE A 157 1.42 9.61 13.21
C PHE A 157 2.63 9.94 12.33
N LYS A 158 2.76 11.17 11.81
CA LYS A 158 3.95 11.64 11.08
C LYS A 158 5.22 11.51 11.93
N ARG A 159 5.16 11.99 13.16
CA ARG A 159 6.32 12.03 14.07
C ARG A 159 6.75 10.63 14.50
N VAL A 160 5.82 9.76 14.89
CA VAL A 160 6.14 8.38 15.28
C VAL A 160 6.75 7.59 14.11
N ASN A 161 6.23 7.77 12.88
CA ASN A 161 6.78 7.10 11.70
C ASN A 161 8.14 7.66 11.24
N SER A 162 8.47 8.92 11.56
CA SER A 162 9.80 9.48 11.28
C SER A 162 10.94 8.90 12.13
N GLN A 163 10.61 8.23 13.25
CA GLN A 163 11.59 7.57 14.13
C GLN A 163 11.69 6.05 13.91
N GLY A 164 10.87 5.46 13.02
CA GLY A 164 10.81 4.01 12.73
C GLY A 164 11.10 3.65 11.26
N ARG A 165 10.65 2.48 10.79
CA ARG A 165 10.66 2.14 9.34
C ARG A 165 9.74 3.11 8.61
N ILE A 166 10.32 3.90 7.71
CA ILE A 166 9.67 4.98 6.97
C ILE A 166 8.43 4.45 6.24
N LEU A 167 7.24 4.87 6.67
CA LEU A 167 6.05 4.74 5.83
C LEU A 167 6.30 5.46 4.51
N VAL A 168 5.91 4.83 3.40
CA VAL A 168 5.93 5.46 2.09
C VAL A 168 5.11 6.75 2.18
N THR A 169 5.72 7.90 1.87
CA THR A 169 5.13 9.26 1.94
C THR A 169 3.68 9.31 1.45
N ALA A 170 3.33 8.51 0.45
CA ALA A 170 1.98 8.37 -0.08
C ALA A 170 0.91 7.91 0.93
N GLU A 171 1.19 6.93 1.79
CA GLU A 171 0.22 6.45 2.80
C GLU A 171 -0.05 7.53 3.84
N LEU A 172 0.98 8.29 4.21
CA LEU A 172 0.87 9.40 5.14
C LEU A 172 0.01 10.55 4.59
N GLU A 173 0.25 10.91 3.33
CA GLU A 173 -0.57 11.93 2.68
C GLU A 173 -2.00 11.45 2.43
N LEU A 174 -2.21 10.17 2.12
CA LEU A 174 -3.56 9.59 2.04
C LEU A 174 -4.29 9.69 3.38
N ALA A 175 -3.62 9.37 4.49
CA ALA A 175 -4.20 9.53 5.82
C ALA A 175 -4.63 10.97 6.08
N THR A 176 -3.86 11.96 5.59
CA THR A 176 -4.20 13.39 5.69
C THR A 176 -5.41 13.78 4.82
N ILE A 177 -5.61 13.13 3.66
CA ILE A 177 -6.72 13.42 2.73
C ILE A 177 -8.06 12.84 3.19
N VAL A 178 -8.05 11.63 3.77
CA VAL A 178 -9.26 10.84 4.08
C VAL A 178 -10.35 11.57 4.90
N PRO A 179 -10.04 12.39 5.92
CA PRO A 179 -11.04 13.13 6.70
C PRO A 179 -11.87 14.09 5.86
N HIS A 180 -11.18 14.78 4.95
CA HIS A 180 -11.75 15.79 4.07
C HIS A 180 -12.40 15.15 2.84
N TRP A 181 -12.04 13.90 2.52
CA TRP A 181 -12.58 13.14 1.39
C TRP A 181 -13.07 11.74 1.82
N LYS A 182 -14.15 11.70 2.62
CA LYS A 182 -14.77 10.45 3.07
C LYS A 182 -15.03 9.47 1.91
N GLY A 183 -14.64 8.21 2.09
CA GLY A 183 -14.80 7.12 1.12
C GLY A 183 -13.72 7.04 0.02
N PHE A 184 -12.85 8.05 -0.13
CA PHE A 184 -11.83 8.07 -1.19
C PHE A 184 -10.83 6.92 -1.07
N SER A 185 -10.34 6.62 0.13
CA SER A 185 -9.37 5.53 0.35
C SER A 185 -9.88 4.19 -0.21
N LYS A 186 -11.15 3.84 0.07
CA LYS A 186 -11.77 2.63 -0.48
C LYS A 186 -11.82 2.67 -2.01
N HIS A 187 -12.33 3.75 -2.59
CA HIS A 187 -12.42 3.89 -4.05
C HIS A 187 -11.05 3.83 -4.75
N LEU A 188 -10.03 4.41 -4.13
CA LEU A 188 -8.65 4.39 -4.61
C LEU A 188 -8.11 2.96 -4.59
N ARG A 189 -8.19 2.26 -3.45
CA ARG A 189 -7.70 0.89 -3.32
C ARG A 189 -8.44 -0.10 -4.23
N THR A 190 -9.76 0.05 -4.39
CA THR A 190 -10.54 -0.73 -5.35
C THR A 190 -10.02 -0.54 -6.76
N PHE A 191 -9.79 0.70 -7.19
CA PHE A 191 -9.27 0.97 -8.53
C PHE A 191 -7.84 0.43 -8.74
N ILE A 192 -6.99 0.49 -7.71
CA ILE A 192 -5.66 -0.14 -7.76
C ILE A 192 -5.77 -1.65 -7.96
N LYS A 193 -6.70 -2.33 -7.26
CA LYS A 193 -6.95 -3.78 -7.42
C LYS A 193 -7.47 -4.09 -8.82
N GLU A 194 -8.41 -3.29 -9.34
CA GLU A 194 -8.93 -3.42 -10.73
C GLU A 194 -7.78 -3.34 -11.75
N MET A 195 -6.98 -2.26 -11.71
CA MET A 195 -5.90 -2.06 -12.67
C MET A 195 -4.81 -3.14 -12.57
N ARG A 196 -4.52 -3.63 -11.35
CA ARG A 196 -3.61 -4.77 -11.16
C ARG A 196 -4.15 -6.04 -11.83
N GLY A 197 -5.44 -6.33 -11.69
CA GLY A 197 -6.10 -7.46 -12.36
C GLY A 197 -6.07 -7.35 -13.89
N GLU A 198 -6.06 -6.12 -14.43
CA GLU A 198 -5.93 -5.85 -15.86
C GLU A 198 -4.45 -5.90 -16.37
N GLY A 199 -3.47 -6.08 -15.49
CA GLY A 199 -2.04 -6.16 -15.83
C GLY A 199 -1.23 -4.87 -15.60
N LEU A 200 -1.86 -3.79 -15.11
CA LEU A 200 -1.19 -2.56 -14.71
C LEU A 200 -0.79 -2.59 -13.22
N ASN A 201 0.39 -3.14 -12.92
CA ASN A 201 0.88 -3.29 -11.55
C ASN A 201 1.70 -2.07 -11.10
N ALA A 202 1.00 -1.07 -10.55
CA ALA A 202 1.57 0.14 -9.97
C ALA A 202 1.19 0.30 -8.48
N ASP A 203 1.98 1.06 -7.75
CA ASP A 203 1.86 1.29 -6.31
C ASP A 203 1.03 2.54 -5.98
N LEU A 204 0.58 2.67 -4.72
CA LEU A 204 -0.20 3.81 -4.25
C LEU A 204 0.43 5.19 -4.60
N PRO A 205 1.76 5.41 -4.44
CA PRO A 205 2.41 6.65 -4.87
C PRO A 205 2.12 7.05 -6.32
N PHE A 206 2.12 6.11 -7.26
CA PHE A 206 1.85 6.41 -8.67
C PHE A 206 0.44 7.01 -8.86
N TYR A 207 -0.59 6.37 -8.29
CA TYR A 207 -1.97 6.82 -8.44
C TYR A 207 -2.21 8.18 -7.77
N LEU A 208 -1.64 8.39 -6.57
CA LEU A 208 -1.75 9.67 -5.87
C LEU A 208 -1.00 10.79 -6.58
N LYS A 209 0.21 10.53 -7.13
CA LYS A 209 0.93 11.51 -7.96
C LYS A 209 0.14 11.88 -9.22
N CYS A 210 -0.48 10.91 -9.89
CA CYS A 210 -1.33 11.19 -11.05
C CYS A 210 -2.50 12.08 -10.69
N LEU A 211 -3.20 11.77 -9.59
CA LEU A 211 -4.32 12.57 -9.10
C LEU A 211 -3.87 13.98 -8.69
N ALA A 212 -2.82 14.09 -7.88
CA ALA A 212 -2.24 15.36 -7.45
C ALA A 212 -1.85 16.22 -8.67
N PHE A 213 -1.21 15.62 -9.66
CA PHE A 213 -0.78 16.33 -10.86
C PHE A 213 -1.97 16.83 -11.69
N ILE A 214 -2.99 15.99 -11.88
CA ILE A 214 -4.20 16.39 -12.62
C ILE A 214 -4.97 17.50 -11.90
N ALA A 215 -5.08 17.41 -10.57
CA ALA A 215 -5.84 18.35 -9.76
C ALA A 215 -5.13 19.71 -9.59
N THR A 216 -3.81 19.70 -9.42
CA THR A 216 -3.05 20.89 -9.02
C THR A 216 -2.07 21.40 -10.07
N ASN A 217 -1.89 20.68 -11.18
CA ASN A 217 -0.77 20.88 -12.13
C ASN A 217 0.61 20.77 -11.44
N TYR A 218 0.69 20.04 -10.33
CA TYR A 218 1.92 19.81 -9.59
C TYR A 218 1.92 18.39 -8.97
N PRO A 219 2.90 17.51 -9.30
CA PRO A 219 2.85 16.10 -8.90
C PRO A 219 3.00 15.76 -7.41
N PRO A 220 3.78 16.50 -6.60
CA PRO A 220 3.96 16.17 -5.18
C PRO A 220 2.64 16.01 -4.41
N ILE A 221 2.51 14.88 -3.73
CA ILE A 221 1.26 14.49 -3.05
C ILE A 221 1.02 15.40 -1.84
N ASP A 222 2.08 15.82 -1.15
CA ASP A 222 2.02 16.70 0.02
C ASP A 222 1.43 18.09 -0.32
N TYR A 223 1.72 18.59 -1.53
CA TYR A 223 1.15 19.84 -2.01
C TYR A 223 -0.36 19.70 -2.22
N PHE A 224 -0.81 18.58 -2.78
CA PHE A 224 -2.23 18.31 -2.98
C PHE A 224 -2.97 18.11 -1.65
N SER A 225 -2.43 17.32 -0.73
CA SER A 225 -3.04 17.08 0.59
C SER A 225 -3.19 18.38 1.39
N LYS A 226 -2.17 19.24 1.43
CA LYS A 226 -2.22 20.56 2.11
C LYS A 226 -3.35 21.44 1.58
N ARG A 227 -3.60 21.43 0.26
CA ARG A 227 -4.69 22.20 -0.36
C ARG A 227 -6.07 21.62 -0.07
N ILE A 228 -6.18 20.29 0.06
CA ILE A 228 -7.41 19.63 0.53
C ILE A 228 -7.70 20.03 1.98
N VAL A 229 -6.70 20.02 2.86
CA VAL A 229 -6.87 20.42 4.28
C VAL A 229 -7.32 21.89 4.38
N LYS A 230 -6.81 22.76 3.52
CA LYS A 230 -7.23 24.16 3.39
C LYS A 230 -8.59 24.35 2.70
N GLU A 231 -9.30 23.27 2.40
CA GLU A 231 -10.61 23.28 1.74
C GLU A 231 -10.63 24.02 0.39
N GLU A 232 -9.49 24.07 -0.32
CA GLU A 232 -9.38 24.75 -1.63
C GLU A 232 -10.11 24.00 -2.76
N PHE A 233 -10.61 22.80 -2.48
CA PHE A 233 -11.38 21.98 -3.42
C PHE A 233 -12.72 21.60 -2.83
N THR A 234 -13.79 21.85 -3.59
CA THR A 234 -15.10 21.27 -3.30
C THR A 234 -15.09 19.75 -3.52
N ARG A 235 -16.02 19.05 -2.87
CA ARG A 235 -16.21 17.62 -3.05
C ARG A 235 -16.41 17.22 -4.52
N SER A 236 -17.19 18.00 -5.26
CA SER A 236 -17.47 17.77 -6.68
C SER A 236 -16.21 17.91 -7.54
N GLN A 237 -15.35 18.91 -7.27
CA GLN A 237 -14.07 19.05 -7.96
C GLN A 237 -13.16 17.85 -7.72
N LEU A 238 -13.03 17.41 -6.47
CA LEU A 238 -12.22 16.22 -6.12
C LEU A 238 -12.70 14.97 -6.86
N GLU A 239 -14.00 14.71 -6.88
CA GLU A 239 -14.58 13.59 -7.62
C GLU A 239 -14.39 13.71 -9.13
N GLY A 240 -14.47 14.93 -9.68
CA GLY A 240 -14.15 15.24 -11.07
C GLY A 240 -12.70 14.91 -11.44
N TYR A 241 -11.73 15.35 -10.61
CA TYR A 241 -10.32 15.02 -10.81
C TYR A 241 -10.06 13.52 -10.69
N TRP A 242 -10.72 12.84 -9.75
CA TRP A 242 -10.60 11.40 -9.62
C TRP A 242 -11.15 10.64 -10.84
N LYS A 243 -12.32 11.03 -11.34
CA LYS A 243 -12.91 10.46 -12.56
C LYS A 243 -11.97 10.64 -13.76
N LEU A 244 -11.41 11.83 -13.92
CA LEU A 244 -10.44 12.12 -14.98
C LEU A 244 -9.16 11.30 -14.83
N THR A 245 -8.67 11.14 -13.61
CA THR A 245 -7.48 10.32 -13.29
C THR A 245 -7.71 8.86 -13.67
N LYS A 246 -8.81 8.25 -13.23
CA LYS A 246 -9.16 6.86 -13.59
C LYS A 246 -9.24 6.66 -15.11
N ARG A 247 -9.92 7.57 -15.81
CA ARG A 247 -10.03 7.53 -17.28
C ARG A 247 -8.65 7.60 -17.94
N SER A 248 -7.77 8.46 -17.45
CA SER A 248 -6.45 8.69 -18.04
C SER A 248 -5.50 7.52 -17.79
N ILE A 249 -5.58 6.89 -16.61
CA ILE A 249 -4.83 5.67 -16.29
C ILE A 249 -5.31 4.48 -17.14
N ARG A 250 -6.62 4.31 -17.34
CA ARG A 250 -7.14 3.28 -18.25
C ARG A 250 -6.68 3.49 -19.69
N LYS A 251 -6.66 4.74 -20.16
CA LYS A 251 -6.12 5.08 -21.48
C LYS A 251 -4.62 4.80 -21.58
N LEU A 252 -3.84 5.11 -20.54
CA LEU A 252 -2.44 4.72 -20.47
C LEU A 252 -2.29 3.20 -20.61
N HIS A 253 -3.09 2.42 -19.89
CA HIS A 253 -3.05 0.96 -19.97
C HIS A 253 -3.31 0.44 -21.41
N VAL A 254 -4.32 0.99 -22.08
CA VAL A 254 -4.61 0.66 -23.49
C VAL A 254 -3.45 1.09 -24.41
N LEU A 255 -2.88 2.28 -24.19
CA LEU A 255 -1.71 2.75 -24.95
C LEU A 255 -0.53 1.78 -24.80
N LEU A 256 -0.22 1.35 -23.58
CA LEU A 256 0.87 0.41 -23.32
C LEU A 256 0.64 -0.93 -24.04
N ARG A 257 -0.57 -1.49 -23.96
CA ARG A 257 -0.92 -2.74 -24.68
C ARG A 257 -0.84 -2.60 -26.20
N ASN A 258 -1.31 -1.48 -26.76
CA ASN A 258 -1.24 -1.24 -28.20
C ASN A 258 0.20 -1.16 -28.73
N HIS A 259 1.18 -0.95 -27.84
CA HIS A 259 2.61 -0.92 -28.14
C HIS A 259 3.36 -2.13 -27.56
N ASN A 260 2.64 -3.23 -27.25
CA ASN A 260 3.20 -4.49 -26.77
C ASN A 260 3.94 -4.39 -25.43
N ILE A 261 3.63 -3.37 -24.62
CA ILE A 261 4.12 -3.22 -23.25
C ILE A 261 3.06 -3.78 -22.30
N ASP A 262 2.89 -5.10 -22.34
CA ASP A 262 1.79 -5.79 -21.65
C ASP A 262 2.07 -6.05 -20.17
N ARG A 263 3.34 -6.00 -19.76
CA ARG A 263 3.80 -6.25 -18.39
C ARG A 263 4.41 -4.98 -17.81
N THR A 264 3.80 -4.46 -16.75
CA THR A 264 4.29 -3.26 -16.06
C THR A 264 5.63 -3.51 -15.37
N GLU A 265 5.98 -4.77 -15.11
CA GLU A 265 7.27 -5.21 -14.60
C GLU A 265 8.44 -4.83 -15.52
N LEU A 266 8.19 -4.69 -16.83
CA LEU A 266 9.18 -4.21 -17.80
C LEU A 266 9.49 -2.71 -17.62
N ILE A 267 8.62 -1.98 -16.94
CA ILE A 267 8.76 -0.54 -16.73
C ILE A 267 9.60 -0.30 -15.48
N THR A 268 10.87 0.02 -15.68
CA THR A 268 11.87 0.19 -14.59
C THR A 268 11.50 1.29 -13.60
N THR A 269 10.64 2.25 -13.98
CA THR A 269 10.17 3.31 -13.09
C THR A 269 8.73 3.76 -13.40
N ARG A 270 7.84 3.67 -12.41
CA ARG A 270 6.44 4.12 -12.55
C ARG A 270 6.33 5.64 -12.63
N ASN A 271 7.36 6.40 -12.23
CA ASN A 271 7.34 7.86 -12.30
C ASN A 271 7.38 8.38 -13.73
N ALA A 272 7.93 7.62 -14.69
CA ALA A 272 7.88 7.97 -16.11
C ALA A 272 6.46 7.96 -16.69
N LEU A 273 5.55 7.22 -16.07
CA LEU A 273 4.14 7.13 -16.47
C LEU A 273 3.32 8.35 -16.01
N VAL A 274 3.72 9.03 -14.94
CA VAL A 274 2.99 10.17 -14.36
C VAL A 274 2.83 11.33 -15.36
N PRO A 275 3.90 11.78 -16.07
CA PRO A 275 3.77 12.74 -17.18
C PRO A 275 2.80 12.32 -18.27
N ILE A 276 2.80 11.03 -18.64
CA ILE A 276 1.94 10.48 -19.70
C ILE A 276 0.47 10.56 -19.27
N VAL A 277 0.15 10.13 -18.05
CA VAL A 277 -1.21 10.20 -17.50
C VAL A 277 -1.71 11.64 -17.48
N TYR A 278 -0.88 12.60 -17.08
CA TYR A 278 -1.22 14.02 -17.09
C TYR A 278 -1.48 14.53 -18.51
N ALA A 279 -0.63 14.17 -19.46
CA ALA A 279 -0.78 14.54 -20.87
C ALA A 279 -2.11 14.02 -21.45
N ILE A 280 -2.41 12.74 -21.23
CA ILE A 280 -3.67 12.10 -21.63
C ILE A 280 -4.88 12.81 -21.00
N ALA A 281 -4.77 13.24 -19.75
CA ALA A 281 -5.84 13.93 -19.03
C ALA A 281 -6.13 15.32 -19.61
N LYS A 282 -5.10 16.04 -20.06
CA LYS A 282 -5.22 17.36 -20.67
C LYS A 282 -5.53 17.32 -22.16
N ASP A 283 -5.21 16.21 -22.83
CA ASP A 283 -5.47 16.02 -24.24
C ASP A 283 -6.93 15.63 -24.53
N ARG A 284 -7.81 16.64 -24.48
CA ARG A 284 -9.24 16.47 -24.73
C ARG A 284 -9.57 16.09 -26.18
N LYS A 285 -8.66 16.37 -27.13
CA LYS A 285 -8.91 16.22 -28.58
C LYS A 285 -8.06 15.11 -29.23
N LYS A 286 -7.34 14.31 -28.44
CA LYS A 286 -6.42 13.26 -28.92
C LYS A 286 -5.42 13.80 -29.95
N LYS A 287 -4.82 14.94 -29.62
CA LYS A 287 -3.81 15.60 -30.48
C LYS A 287 -2.42 15.05 -30.26
N ILE A 288 -2.14 14.55 -29.06
CA ILE A 288 -0.82 14.03 -28.71
C ILE A 288 -0.66 12.66 -29.39
N ASP A 289 0.43 12.53 -30.12
CA ASP A 289 0.81 11.27 -30.76
C ASP A 289 1.21 10.22 -29.70
N ASP A 290 0.56 9.06 -29.76
CA ASP A 290 0.85 7.93 -28.87
C ASP A 290 2.33 7.51 -29.00
N ALA A 291 2.92 7.61 -30.19
CA ALA A 291 4.34 7.30 -30.42
C ALA A 291 5.29 8.25 -29.66
N LEU A 292 4.91 9.52 -29.48
CA LEU A 292 5.69 10.48 -28.68
C LEU A 292 5.70 10.08 -27.19
N LEU A 293 4.55 9.64 -26.67
CA LEU A 293 4.40 9.22 -25.28
C LEU A 293 5.18 7.91 -25.00
N VAL A 294 5.13 6.95 -25.92
CA VAL A 294 5.89 5.71 -25.83
C VAL A 294 7.39 5.98 -25.95
N LYS A 295 7.79 6.85 -26.89
CA LYS A 295 9.19 7.28 -27.02
C LYS A 295 9.69 7.89 -25.72
N TRP A 296 8.90 8.76 -25.08
CA TRP A 296 9.24 9.31 -23.77
C TRP A 296 9.46 8.22 -22.72
N LEU A 297 8.57 7.23 -22.64
CA LEU A 297 8.69 6.13 -21.68
C LEU A 297 9.99 5.33 -21.87
N ILE A 298 10.25 4.89 -23.10
CA ILE A 298 11.43 4.08 -23.44
C ILE A 298 12.71 4.85 -23.07
N TYR A 299 12.82 6.10 -23.50
CA TYR A 299 14.03 6.88 -23.22
C TYR A 299 14.19 7.18 -21.73
N SER A 300 13.09 7.42 -21.00
CA SER A 300 13.13 7.61 -19.55
C SER A 300 13.67 6.37 -18.82
N MET A 301 13.35 5.18 -19.32
CA MET A 301 13.85 3.91 -18.80
C MET A 301 15.33 3.72 -19.14
N VAL A 302 15.70 3.87 -20.41
CA VAL A 302 17.08 3.69 -20.91
C VAL A 302 18.06 4.68 -20.27
N GLY A 303 17.65 5.94 -20.14
CA GLY A 303 18.46 6.99 -19.52
C GLY A 303 18.41 6.98 -17.98
N ASN A 304 17.74 6.02 -17.34
CA ASN A 304 17.58 5.98 -15.88
C ASN A 304 17.06 7.31 -15.29
N HIS A 305 16.20 8.03 -16.03
CA HIS A 305 15.84 9.43 -15.79
C HIS A 305 15.29 9.69 -14.38
N TYR A 306 14.65 8.69 -13.77
CA TYR A 306 13.98 8.77 -12.47
C TYR A 306 14.67 7.96 -11.34
N THR A 307 15.96 7.65 -11.43
CA THR A 307 16.66 6.77 -10.45
C THR A 307 17.20 7.47 -9.20
N GLN A 308 17.90 8.61 -9.31
CA GLN A 308 18.64 9.20 -8.16
C GLN A 308 17.87 10.29 -7.39
N GLN A 309 17.03 11.09 -8.06
CA GLN A 309 16.24 12.18 -7.45
C GLN A 309 14.84 12.25 -8.05
N THR A 310 14.11 11.15 -7.94
CA THR A 310 12.87 10.91 -8.68
C THR A 310 11.85 12.04 -8.54
N GLU A 311 11.64 12.56 -7.32
CA GLU A 311 10.66 13.61 -7.06
C GLU A 311 11.12 14.98 -7.56
N GLY A 312 12.40 15.31 -7.42
CA GLY A 312 12.99 16.54 -7.96
C GLY A 312 13.01 16.57 -9.49
N VAL A 313 13.25 15.43 -10.14
CA VAL A 313 13.15 15.29 -11.60
C VAL A 313 11.71 15.47 -12.06
N LEU A 314 10.78 14.70 -11.47
CA LEU A 314 9.36 14.77 -11.83
C LEU A 314 8.77 16.18 -11.64
N LYS A 315 9.17 16.87 -10.56
CA LYS A 315 8.83 18.27 -10.33
C LYS A 315 9.30 19.15 -11.49
N ARG A 316 10.56 19.03 -11.91
CA ARG A 316 11.12 19.85 -12.98
C ARG A 316 10.45 19.58 -14.33
N ASP A 317 10.17 18.33 -14.63
CA ASP A 317 9.46 17.94 -15.85
C ASP A 317 8.02 18.46 -15.84
N SER A 318 7.37 18.45 -14.68
CA SER A 318 6.01 18.98 -14.57
C SER A 318 5.91 20.45 -14.99
N TYR A 319 6.90 21.29 -14.70
CA TYR A 319 6.91 22.69 -15.13
C TYR A 319 6.98 22.85 -16.66
N LEU A 320 7.59 21.90 -17.37
CA LEU A 320 7.63 21.92 -18.83
C LEU A 320 6.29 21.55 -19.47
N LEU A 321 5.47 20.77 -18.77
CA LEU A 321 4.16 20.31 -19.24
C LEU A 321 3.01 21.24 -18.84
N THR A 322 3.19 22.05 -17.79
CA THR A 322 2.14 22.89 -17.21
C THR A 322 2.21 24.34 -17.65
N ASN A 323 3.30 24.73 -18.33
CA ASN A 323 3.47 26.08 -18.86
C ASN A 323 2.41 26.37 -19.93
N SER A 324 1.49 27.30 -19.64
CA SER A 324 0.33 27.65 -20.48
C SER A 324 0.69 28.17 -21.88
N LEU A 325 1.92 28.64 -22.07
CA LEU A 325 2.43 29.11 -23.36
C LEU A 325 2.93 27.99 -24.27
N THR A 326 3.08 26.77 -23.74
CA THR A 326 3.70 25.65 -24.46
C THR A 326 2.66 24.56 -24.70
N LYS A 327 2.59 24.02 -25.93
CA LYS A 327 1.81 22.80 -26.16
C LYS A 327 2.45 21.65 -25.39
N ILE A 328 1.62 20.72 -24.91
CA ILE A 328 2.11 19.56 -24.12
C ILE A 328 3.15 18.74 -24.92
N GLU A 329 2.93 18.55 -26.22
CA GLU A 329 3.87 17.88 -27.14
C GLU A 329 5.26 18.54 -27.12
N GLU A 330 5.32 19.87 -27.22
CA GLU A 330 6.56 20.63 -27.14
C GLU A 330 7.21 20.49 -25.76
N GLY A 331 6.41 20.34 -24.69
CA GLY A 331 6.88 19.99 -23.35
C GLY A 331 7.64 18.66 -23.33
N PHE A 332 7.09 17.60 -23.92
CA PHE A 332 7.79 16.31 -24.07
C PHE A 332 9.06 16.43 -24.91
N VAL A 333 9.04 17.20 -26.00
CA VAL A 333 10.25 17.45 -26.81
C VAL A 333 11.34 18.14 -25.99
N LYS A 334 10.99 19.12 -25.15
CA LYS A 334 11.93 19.80 -24.25
C LYS A 334 12.48 18.85 -23.18
N MET A 335 11.61 18.03 -22.58
CA MET A 335 12.02 16.99 -21.62
C MET A 335 12.99 15.99 -22.26
N PHE A 336 12.69 15.53 -23.48
CA PHE A 336 13.54 14.63 -24.27
C PHE A 336 14.93 15.23 -24.55
N ARG A 337 14.99 16.47 -25.05
CA ARG A 337 16.29 17.16 -25.29
C ARG A 337 17.12 17.30 -24.03
N ARG A 338 16.48 17.55 -22.89
CA ARG A 338 17.15 17.66 -21.61
C ARG A 338 17.73 16.30 -21.17
N MET A 339 16.96 15.24 -21.33
CA MET A 339 17.39 13.88 -21.01
C MET A 339 18.59 13.45 -21.87
N LEU A 340 18.55 13.73 -23.18
CA LEU A 340 19.67 13.46 -24.08
C LEU A 340 20.98 14.12 -23.63
N LYS A 341 20.90 15.35 -23.10
CA LYS A 341 22.09 16.10 -22.65
C LYS A 341 22.63 15.63 -21.31
N LYS A 342 21.76 15.20 -20.40
CA LYS A 342 22.12 14.97 -18.98
C LYS A 342 22.23 13.50 -18.61
N ASP A 343 21.32 12.68 -19.12
CA ASP A 343 21.11 11.33 -18.63
C ASP A 343 21.60 10.27 -19.62
N LEU A 344 21.56 10.59 -20.91
CA LEU A 344 22.04 9.74 -22.02
C LEU A 344 23.41 10.16 -22.57
N SER A 345 24.10 11.09 -21.90
CA SER A 345 25.48 11.47 -22.26
C SER A 345 26.54 10.51 -21.69
N SER A 346 26.14 9.57 -20.83
CA SER A 346 27.04 8.63 -20.13
C SER A 346 26.80 7.12 -20.36
N PRO A 347 25.63 6.59 -20.78
CA PRO A 347 25.51 5.16 -21.00
C PRO A 347 26.24 4.76 -22.29
N VAL A 348 27.36 4.06 -22.13
CA VAL A 348 28.01 3.31 -23.21
C VAL A 348 27.30 1.97 -23.27
N PHE A 349 26.54 1.73 -24.33
CA PHE A 349 25.97 0.41 -24.58
C PHE A 349 27.02 -0.45 -25.27
N ASP A 350 27.30 -1.63 -24.70
CA ASP A 350 28.09 -2.65 -25.37
C ASP A 350 27.15 -3.69 -26.01
N ARG A 351 27.63 -4.47 -26.99
CA ARG A 351 26.86 -5.55 -27.62
C ARG A 351 26.29 -6.53 -26.59
N SER A 352 27.03 -6.77 -25.51
CA SER A 352 26.62 -7.64 -24.41
C SER A 352 25.35 -7.19 -23.70
N ASP A 353 24.99 -5.89 -23.74
CA ASP A 353 23.76 -5.38 -23.11
C ASP A 353 22.49 -5.80 -23.88
N PHE A 354 22.65 -6.21 -25.15
CA PHE A 354 21.56 -6.66 -26.02
C PHE A 354 21.57 -8.18 -26.23
N GLU A 355 22.61 -8.87 -25.80
CA GLU A 355 22.66 -10.32 -25.74
C GLU A 355 21.86 -10.77 -24.52
N GLY A 356 20.65 -11.26 -24.74
CA GLY A 356 19.81 -11.80 -23.67
C GLY A 356 20.59 -12.84 -22.85
N VAL A 357 20.37 -12.87 -21.53
CA VAL A 357 21.02 -13.85 -20.64
C VAL A 357 20.79 -15.25 -21.25
N PRO A 358 21.86 -16.01 -21.56
CA PRO A 358 21.70 -17.32 -22.17
C PRO A 358 20.77 -18.14 -21.29
N SER A 359 19.70 -18.69 -21.89
CA SER A 359 18.73 -19.47 -21.14
C SER A 359 19.49 -20.60 -20.43
N LYS A 360 19.42 -20.63 -19.10
CA LYS A 360 19.80 -21.81 -18.32
C LYS A 360 18.71 -22.85 -18.47
N ASN A 361 18.50 -23.30 -19.71
CA ASN A 361 17.93 -24.58 -20.13
C ASN A 361 17.61 -24.50 -21.63
N PRO A 362 18.54 -24.93 -22.50
CA PRO A 362 18.15 -25.58 -23.73
C PRO A 362 17.86 -27.06 -23.39
N ALA A 363 16.60 -27.46 -23.53
CA ALA A 363 16.09 -28.83 -23.41
C ALA A 363 16.02 -29.45 -21.98
N MET A 364 14.80 -29.48 -21.44
CA MET A 364 14.12 -30.71 -21.02
C MET A 364 12.64 -30.60 -21.38
#